data_AF-A0A7V0NMS1-F1
#
_entry.id   AF-A0A7V0NMS1-F1
#
_cell.length_a   1.000
_cell.length_b   1.000
_cell.length_c   1.000
_cell.angle_alpha   90.00
_cell.angle_beta   90.00
_cell.angle_gamma   90.00
#
_symmetry.space_group_name_H-M   'P 1'
#
loop_
_entity.id
_entity.type
_entity.pdbx_description
1 polymer ?
#
loop_
_entity_poly.entity_id
_entity_poly.type
_entity_poly.pdbx_seq_one_letter_code
_entity_poly.pdbx_strand_id
1 'polypeptide(L)'
;MKFFFWLRSNAEHYLLEAAQVDMAKKYRGGSGPLQPKSVGAFFWRRVFVPIYRLLPWSLRGTIMRAMPGSHRRSWERREPK
;
A
#
# COMPACT_ATOMS: atom_id res chain seq x y z
N MET A 1 15.10 1.72 -10.97
CA MET A 1 15.17 1.57 -9.50
C MET A 1 14.19 0.50 -9.00
N LYS A 2 14.55 -0.78 -9.11
CA LYS A 2 13.68 -1.94 -8.86
C LYS A 2 13.26 -2.08 -7.38
N PHE A 3 14.13 -1.68 -6.46
CA PHE A 3 13.88 -1.67 -5.02
C PHE A 3 12.71 -0.77 -4.60
N PHE A 4 12.71 0.50 -5.04
CA PHE A 4 11.63 1.44 -4.68
C PHE A 4 10.27 1.01 -5.25
N PHE A 5 10.26 0.37 -6.42
CA PHE A 5 9.05 -0.20 -7.00
C PHE A 5 8.55 -1.40 -6.17
N TRP A 6 9.45 -2.30 -5.76
CA TRP A 6 9.13 -3.40 -4.86
C TRP A 6 8.62 -2.90 -3.50
N LEU A 7 9.27 -1.89 -2.91
CA LEU A 7 8.89 -1.30 -1.64
C LEU A 7 7.50 -0.66 -1.71
N ARG A 8 7.24 0.11 -2.78
CA ARG A 8 5.93 0.72 -3.02
C ARG A 8 4.84 -0.34 -3.20
N SER A 9 5.08 -1.36 -4.02
CA SER A 9 4.10 -2.42 -4.30
C SER A 9 3.73 -3.19 -3.03
N ASN A 10 4.71 -3.52 -2.18
CA ASN A 10 4.45 -4.14 -0.88
C ASN A 10 3.67 -3.19 0.05
N ALA A 11 4.10 -1.92 0.16
CA ALA A 11 3.44 -0.94 1.00
C ALA A 11 1.96 -0.75 0.61
N GLU A 12 1.68 -0.61 -0.70
CA GLU A 12 0.31 -0.51 -1.23
C GLU A 12 -0.51 -1.74 -0.87
N HIS A 13 0.04 -2.94 -1.06
CA HIS A 13 -0.64 -4.21 -0.76
C HIS A 13 -1.08 -4.28 0.71
N TYR A 14 -0.17 -4.04 1.66
CA TYR A 14 -0.47 -4.16 3.09
C TYR A 14 -1.35 -3.01 3.62
N LEU A 15 -1.26 -1.81 3.03
CA LEU A 15 -2.16 -0.70 3.38
C LEU A 15 -3.60 -0.97 2.92
N LEU A 16 -3.76 -1.51 1.72
CA LEU A 16 -5.07 -1.93 1.19
C LEU A 16 -5.66 -3.07 2.03
N GLU A 17 -4.84 -4.08 2.36
CA GLU A 17 -5.27 -5.18 3.23
C GLU A 17 -5.75 -4.67 4.60
N ALA A 18 -5.00 -3.76 5.22
CA ALA A 18 -5.39 -3.16 6.50
C ALA A 18 -6.70 -2.34 6.37
N ALA A 19 -6.89 -1.63 5.26
CA ALA A 19 -8.13 -0.90 5.01
C ALA A 19 -9.32 -1.87 4.83
N GLN A 20 -9.14 -2.98 4.13
CA GLN A 20 -10.16 -4.02 3.97
C GLN A 20 -10.55 -4.64 5.33
N VAL A 21 -9.56 -4.90 6.19
CA VAL A 21 -9.80 -5.40 7.56
C VAL A 21 -10.60 -4.37 8.39
N ASP A 22 -10.22 -3.08 8.33
CA ASP A 22 -10.93 -2.02 9.05
C ASP A 22 -12.37 -1.87 8.56
N MET A 23 -12.60 -1.94 7.24
CA MET A 23 -13.94 -1.89 6.66
C MET A 23 -14.77 -3.12 7.04
N ALA A 24 -14.17 -4.32 7.03
CA ALA A 24 -14.83 -5.55 7.44
C ALA A 24 -15.26 -5.49 8.91
N LYS A 25 -14.37 -5.00 9.78
CA LYS A 25 -14.66 -4.78 11.20
C LYS A 25 -15.78 -3.76 11.41
N LYS A 26 -15.75 -2.65 10.66
CA LYS A 26 -16.70 -1.55 10.82
C LYS A 26 -18.10 -1.88 10.30
N TYR A 27 -18.21 -2.60 9.18
CA TYR A 27 -19.49 -2.74 8.47
C TYR A 27 -20.01 -4.18 8.33
N ARG A 28 -19.16 -5.20 8.45
CA ARG A 28 -19.55 -6.60 8.21
C ARG A 28 -19.50 -7.50 9.46
N GLY A 29 -19.03 -6.99 10.59
CA GLY A 29 -18.95 -7.75 11.85
C GLY A 29 -18.09 -9.03 11.77
N GLY A 30 -17.27 -9.17 10.73
CA GLY A 30 -16.57 -10.42 10.40
C GLY A 30 -15.09 -10.24 10.12
N SER A 31 -14.35 -11.34 10.24
CA SER A 31 -12.93 -11.46 9.94
C SER A 31 -12.64 -10.99 8.51
N GLY A 32 -11.69 -10.06 8.35
CA GLY A 32 -11.23 -9.57 7.05
C GLY A 32 -10.64 -10.69 6.15
N PRO A 33 -10.17 -10.34 4.94
CA PRO A 33 -9.65 -11.31 3.97
C PRO A 33 -8.58 -12.25 4.57
N LEU A 34 -8.57 -13.52 4.12
CA LEU A 34 -7.64 -14.56 4.58
C LEU A 34 -6.19 -14.12 4.40
N GLN A 35 -5.50 -14.01 5.53
CA GLN A 35 -4.17 -13.44 5.63
C GLN A 35 -3.10 -14.53 5.51
N PRO A 36 -2.25 -14.55 4.46
CA PRO A 36 -1.16 -15.50 4.38
C PRO A 36 -0.18 -15.27 5.53
N LYS A 37 0.08 -16.33 6.33
CA LYS A 37 0.94 -16.27 7.51
C LYS A 37 2.41 -16.38 7.09
N SER A 38 3.03 -15.26 6.72
CA SER A 38 4.48 -15.17 6.54
C SER A 38 5.11 -14.18 7.52
N VAL A 39 6.37 -14.42 7.91
CA VAL A 39 7.12 -13.53 8.82
C VAL A 39 7.27 -12.13 8.23
N GLY A 40 7.53 -12.03 6.92
CA GLY A 40 7.57 -10.76 6.22
C GLY A 40 6.23 -10.03 6.28
N ALA A 41 5.12 -10.74 6.06
CA ALA A 41 3.79 -10.15 6.15
C ALA A 41 3.42 -9.72 7.57
N PHE A 42 3.98 -10.36 8.60
CA PHE A 42 3.84 -9.92 10.00
C PHE A 42 4.53 -8.57 10.24
N PHE A 43 5.77 -8.40 9.76
CA PHE A 43 6.48 -7.12 9.85
C PHE A 43 5.67 -5.99 9.18
N TRP A 44 5.18 -6.20 7.96
CA TRP A 44 4.44 -5.18 7.25
C TRP A 44 3.13 -4.80 7.96
N ARG A 45 2.36 -5.78 8.43
CA ARG A 45 1.08 -5.52 9.10
C ARG A 45 1.22 -4.95 10.50
N ARG A 46 2.19 -5.43 11.29
CA ARG A 46 2.32 -5.08 12.71
C ARG A 46 3.26 -3.91 12.98
N VAL A 47 4.21 -3.64 12.09
CA VAL A 47 5.22 -2.58 12.25
C VAL A 47 5.01 -1.47 11.22
N PHE A 48 5.03 -1.80 9.92
CA PHE A 48 4.97 -0.77 8.88
C PHE A 48 3.63 -0.02 8.85
N VAL A 49 2.49 -0.73 8.83
CA VAL A 49 1.16 -0.10 8.77
C VAL A 49 0.92 0.89 9.91
N PRO A 50 1.15 0.57 11.20
CA PRO A 50 0.92 1.53 12.27
C PRO A 50 1.89 2.72 12.21
N ILE A 51 3.16 2.49 11.86
CA ILE A 51 4.11 3.59 11.65
C ILE A 51 3.63 4.51 10.52
N TYR A 52 3.22 3.95 9.39
CA TYR A 52 2.67 4.72 8.27
C TYR A 52 1.40 5.49 8.66
N ARG A 53 0.56 4.93 9.52
CA ARG A 53 -0.63 5.61 10.06
C ARG A 53 -0.27 6.80 10.95
N LEU A 54 0.80 6.70 11.73
CA LEU A 54 1.32 7.78 12.57
C LEU A 54 2.06 8.86 11.79
N LEU A 55 2.51 8.57 10.56
CA LEU A 55 3.22 9.56 9.75
C LEU A 55 2.33 10.79 9.46
N PRO A 56 2.83 12.00 9.75
CA PRO A 56 2.13 13.23 9.43
C PRO A 56 1.98 13.41 7.91
N TRP A 57 0.93 14.13 7.52
CA TRP A 57 0.55 14.28 6.11
C TRP A 57 1.66 14.85 5.23
N SER A 58 2.48 15.75 5.76
CA SER A 58 3.66 16.32 5.09
C SER A 58 4.66 15.23 4.66
N LEU A 59 4.96 14.28 5.54
CA LEU A 59 5.83 13.15 5.22
C LEU A 59 5.19 12.21 4.20
N ARG A 60 3.90 11.89 4.35
CA ARG A 60 3.19 11.04 3.38
C ARG A 60 3.21 11.64 1.98
N GLY A 61 2.94 12.95 1.88
CA GLY A 61 2.95 13.68 0.62
C GLY A 61 4.34 13.74 -0.04
N THR A 62 5.41 13.83 0.76
CA THR A 62 6.79 13.75 0.25
C THR A 62 7.10 12.35 -0.26
N ILE A 63 6.75 11.31 0.50
CA ILE A 63 6.97 9.90 0.12
C ILE A 63 6.18 9.55 -1.15
N MET A 64 4.92 9.98 -1.26
CA MET A 64 4.09 9.76 -2.46
C MET A 64 4.67 10.43 -3.71
N ARG A 65 5.27 11.62 -3.57
CA ARG A 65 5.92 12.35 -4.68
C ARG A 65 7.29 11.79 -5.04
N ALA A 66 8.03 11.31 -4.05
CA ALA A 66 9.35 10.70 -4.25
C ALA A 66 9.27 9.31 -4.90
N MET A 67 8.20 8.54 -4.64
CA MET A 67 8.05 7.20 -5.19
C MET A 67 7.57 7.20 -6.65
N PRO A 68 8.14 6.37 -7.53
CA PRO A 68 7.63 6.18 -8.88
C PRO A 68 6.25 5.48 -8.81
N GLY A 69 5.20 6.24 -9.09
CA GLY A 69 3.81 5.77 -9.13
C GLY A 69 3.20 5.86 -10.52
N SER A 70 1.92 5.51 -10.65
CA SER A 70 1.14 5.66 -11.89
C SER A 70 1.24 7.07 -12.49
N HIS A 71 1.41 8.11 -11.67
CA HIS A 71 1.59 9.49 -12.13
C HIS A 71 2.86 9.74 -12.95
N ARG A 72 3.84 8.83 -12.91
CA ARG A 72 5.04 8.88 -13.78
C ARG A 72 4.95 7.94 -14.98
N ARG A 73 3.88 7.17 -15.13
CA ARG A 73 3.67 6.39 -16.35
C ARG A 73 3.19 7.37 -17.41
N SER A 74 4.03 7.64 -18.41
CA SER A 74 3.54 8.14 -19.68
C SER A 74 2.67 7.03 -20.26
N TRP A 75 1.36 7.22 -20.21
CA TRP A 75 0.47 6.43 -21.03
C TRP A 75 0.77 6.85 -22.46
N GLU A 76 1.67 6.12 -23.13
CA GLU A 76 1.79 6.21 -24.58
C GLU A 76 0.39 6.01 -25.13
N ARG A 77 -0.16 7.10 -25.67
CA ARG A 77 -1.41 7.07 -26.41
C ARG A 77 -1.11 6.16 -27.59
N ARG A 78 -1.52 4.89 -27.51
CA ARG A 78 -1.46 3.99 -28.66
C ARG A 78 -2.29 4.65 -29.75
N GLU A 79 -1.62 5.22 -30.75
CA GLU A 79 -2.28 5.71 -31.94
C GLU A 79 -2.92 4.50 -32.63
N PRO A 80 -4.24 4.54 -32.93
CA PRO A 80 -4.87 3.50 -33.72
C PRO A 80 -4.26 3.53 -35.13
N LYS A 81 -3.80 2.36 -35.59
CA LYS A 81 -3.28 2.13 -36.94
C LYS A 81 -4.42 2.08 -37.95
#